data_AF-A0A2S9FTT9-F1
#
_entry.id   AF-A0A2S9FTT9-F1
#
_cell.length_a   1.000
_cell.length_b   1.000
_cell.length_c   1.000
_cell.angle_alpha   90.00
_cell.angle_beta   90.00
_cell.angle_gamma   90.00
#
_symmetry.space_group_name_H-M   'P 1'
#
loop_
_entity.id
_entity.type
_entity.pdbx_description
1 polymer ?
#
loop_
_entity_poly.entity_id
_entity_poly.type
_entity_poly.pdbx_seq_one_letter_code
_entity_poly.pdbx_strand_id
1 'polypeptide(L)'
;PSGFHIRSLESRDDADEMNRVYVRCGMVPAPTDVLWDNHRDQKSVDYLVAVRDEDGTVLGTVTGVDHQALFSDPEAGSSLWTLAVDPAA
;
A
#
# COMPACT_ATOMS: atom_id res chain seq x y z
N PRO A 1 -16.37 7.19 10.92
CA PRO A 1 -16.60 7.35 9.46
C PRO A 1 -16.95 5.98 8.87
N SER A 2 -18.24 5.78 8.56
CA SER A 2 -18.69 4.66 7.73
C SER A 2 -18.52 5.04 6.26
N GLY A 3 -18.02 4.13 5.42
CA GLY A 3 -17.90 4.36 3.97
C GLY A 3 -16.58 3.89 3.34
N PHE A 4 -15.64 3.38 4.12
CA PHE A 4 -14.46 2.67 3.61
C PHE A 4 -13.93 1.65 4.64
N HIS A 5 -13.16 0.69 4.17
CA HIS A 5 -12.42 -0.28 4.99
C HIS A 5 -10.94 -0.32 4.58
N ILE A 6 -10.10 -0.88 5.44
CA ILE A 6 -8.67 -1.11 5.15
C ILE A 6 -8.46 -2.61 4.95
N ARG A 7 -7.73 -2.97 3.91
CA ARG A 7 -7.33 -4.36 3.64
C ARG A 7 -5.95 -4.42 2.98
N SER A 8 -5.39 -5.62 2.93
CA SER A 8 -4.22 -5.86 2.09
C SER A 8 -4.61 -5.98 0.61
N LEU A 9 -3.62 -6.11 -0.26
CA LEU A 9 -3.86 -6.32 -1.67
C LEU A 9 -4.49 -7.70 -1.88
N GLU A 10 -5.47 -7.77 -2.76
CA GLU A 10 -6.19 -9.00 -3.11
C GLU A 10 -5.91 -9.38 -4.57
N SER A 11 -5.46 -8.41 -5.38
CA SER A 11 -5.17 -8.61 -6.79
C SER A 11 -4.06 -7.67 -7.32
N ARG A 12 -3.59 -7.93 -8.55
CA ARG A 12 -2.71 -6.99 -9.27
C ARG A 12 -3.39 -5.65 -9.53
N ASP A 13 -4.70 -5.65 -9.73
CA ASP A 13 -5.47 -4.42 -9.97
C ASP A 13 -5.39 -3.48 -8.77
N ASP A 14 -5.26 -4.00 -7.53
CA ASP A 14 -5.02 -3.15 -6.37
C ASP A 14 -3.67 -2.44 -6.43
N ALA A 15 -2.62 -3.09 -6.96
CA ALA A 15 -1.32 -2.47 -7.16
C ALA A 15 -1.35 -1.41 -8.28
N ASP A 16 -2.15 -1.63 -9.33
CA ASP A 16 -2.44 -0.59 -10.34
C ASP A 16 -3.18 0.60 -9.72
N GLU A 17 -4.16 0.35 -8.86
CA GLU A 17 -4.90 1.40 -8.15
C GLU A 17 -4.04 2.16 -7.13
N MET A 18 -3.08 1.49 -6.46
CA MET A 18 -2.05 2.18 -5.67
C MET A 18 -1.25 3.14 -6.54
N ASN A 19 -0.81 2.69 -7.72
CA ASN A 19 -0.08 3.55 -8.68
C ASN A 19 -0.93 4.73 -9.16
N ARG A 20 -2.24 4.54 -9.35
CA ARG A 20 -3.18 5.62 -9.65
C ARG A 20 -3.14 6.70 -8.55
N VAL A 21 -3.16 6.30 -7.28
CA VAL A 21 -3.02 7.23 -6.14
C VAL A 21 -1.65 7.90 -6.14
N TYR A 22 -0.57 7.15 -6.32
CA TYR A 22 0.79 7.69 -6.40
C TYR A 22 0.91 8.81 -7.43
N VAL A 23 0.45 8.56 -8.66
CA VAL A 23 0.50 9.55 -9.75
C VAL A 23 -0.33 10.79 -9.41
N ARG A 24 -1.53 10.63 -8.85
CA ARG A 24 -2.37 11.78 -8.43
C ARG A 24 -1.74 12.60 -7.31
N CYS A 25 -0.91 11.98 -6.48
CA CYS A 25 -0.11 12.65 -5.45
C CYS A 25 1.24 13.19 -5.96
N GLY A 26 1.52 13.09 -7.27
CA GLY A 26 2.79 13.53 -7.86
C GLY A 26 3.98 12.63 -7.53
N MET A 27 3.73 11.40 -7.06
CA MET A 27 4.76 10.39 -6.82
C MET A 27 5.07 9.60 -8.10
N VAL A 28 6.23 8.96 -8.12
CA VAL A 28 6.64 8.07 -9.23
C VAL A 28 5.95 6.71 -9.03
N PRO A 29 5.24 6.18 -10.05
CA PRO A 29 4.65 4.84 -9.95
C PRO A 29 5.73 3.76 -9.93
N ALA A 30 5.43 2.63 -9.30
CA ALA A 30 6.27 1.43 -9.29
C ALA A 30 5.71 0.37 -10.24
N PRO A 31 6.52 -0.52 -10.82
CA PRO A 31 6.01 -1.60 -11.66
C PRO A 31 5.03 -2.50 -10.89
N THR A 32 3.82 -2.69 -11.42
CA THR A 32 2.73 -3.42 -10.77
C THR A 32 3.12 -4.86 -10.42
N ASP A 33 3.79 -5.57 -11.31
CA ASP A 33 4.25 -6.94 -11.03
C ASP A 33 5.25 -6.98 -9.88
N VAL A 34 6.10 -5.95 -9.72
CA VAL A 34 7.06 -5.90 -8.60
C VAL A 34 6.33 -5.64 -7.28
N LEU A 35 5.36 -4.72 -7.26
CA LEU A 35 4.53 -4.48 -6.06
C LEU A 35 3.77 -5.76 -5.65
N TRP A 36 3.17 -6.44 -6.63
CA TRP A 36 2.42 -7.67 -6.41
C TRP A 36 3.29 -8.84 -5.95
N ASP A 37 4.45 -9.04 -6.57
CA ASP A 37 5.37 -10.09 -6.18
C ASP A 37 5.97 -9.82 -4.79
N ASN A 38 6.31 -8.56 -4.47
CA ASN A 38 6.72 -8.20 -3.12
C ASN A 38 5.63 -8.48 -2.09
N HIS A 39 4.38 -8.11 -2.38
CA HIS A 39 3.26 -8.39 -1.47
C HIS A 39 3.12 -9.89 -1.15
N ARG A 40 3.37 -10.76 -2.14
CA ARG A 40 3.26 -12.22 -1.94
C ARG A 40 4.49 -12.83 -1.26
N ASP A 41 5.68 -12.33 -1.59
CA ASP A 41 6.92 -13.05 -1.32
C ASP A 41 7.82 -12.35 -0.27
N GLN A 42 7.61 -11.06 0.04
CA GLN A 42 8.42 -10.29 1.00
C GLN A 42 7.70 -10.08 2.33
N LYS A 43 8.00 -10.96 3.30
CA LYS A 43 7.36 -10.94 4.64
C LYS A 43 7.65 -9.70 5.47
N SER A 44 8.66 -8.92 5.13
CA SER A 44 9.02 -7.68 5.83
C SER A 44 8.26 -6.46 5.32
N VAL A 45 7.38 -6.63 4.33
CA VAL A 45 6.67 -5.55 3.66
C VAL A 45 5.18 -5.83 3.67
N ASP A 46 4.40 -4.89 4.23
CA ASP A 46 2.95 -4.93 4.25
C ASP A 46 2.38 -3.85 3.36
N TYR A 47 1.60 -4.23 2.35
CA TYR A 47 0.86 -3.29 1.51
C TYR A 47 -0.58 -3.23 1.99
N LEU A 48 -1.04 -2.01 2.30
CA LEU A 48 -2.40 -1.75 2.76
C LEU A 48 -3.06 -0.67 1.90
N VAL A 49 -4.33 -0.87 1.59
CA VAL A 49 -5.18 0.07 0.86
C VAL A 49 -6.42 0.42 1.68
N ALA A 50 -6.83 1.68 1.63
CA ALA A 50 -8.13 2.13 2.08
C ALA A 50 -9.10 2.11 0.90
N VAL A 51 -10.21 1.38 1.03
CA VAL A 51 -11.11 1.04 -0.08
C VAL A 51 -12.52 1.51 0.27
N ARG A 52 -13.12 2.33 -0.62
CA ARG A 52 -14.48 2.82 -0.46
C ARG A 52 -15.49 1.67 -0.53
N ASP A 53 -16.42 1.62 0.42
CA ASP A 53 -17.37 0.51 0.54
C ASP A 53 -18.39 0.47 -0.61
N GLU A 54 -18.71 1.64 -1.19
CA GLU A 54 -19.76 1.77 -2.21
C GLU A 54 -19.37 1.19 -3.57
N ASP A 55 -18.11 1.40 -3.99
CA ASP A 55 -17.66 1.11 -5.35
C ASP A 55 -16.30 0.39 -5.41
N GLY A 56 -15.64 0.15 -4.28
CA GLY A 56 -14.34 -0.52 -4.23
C GLY A 56 -13.16 0.37 -4.63
N THR A 57 -13.36 1.69 -4.80
CA THR A 57 -12.28 2.61 -5.17
C THR A 57 -11.21 2.66 -4.09
N VAL A 58 -9.94 2.51 -4.47
CA VAL A 58 -8.82 2.77 -3.57
C VAL A 58 -8.68 4.26 -3.34
N LEU A 59 -8.87 4.69 -2.09
CA LEU A 59 -8.78 6.08 -1.63
C LEU A 59 -7.40 6.44 -1.13
N GLY A 60 -6.61 5.46 -0.71
CA GLY A 60 -5.29 5.68 -0.16
C GLY A 60 -4.51 4.39 0.00
N THR A 61 -3.20 4.53 0.17
CA THR A 61 -2.26 3.43 0.20
C THR A 61 -1.13 3.73 1.18
N VAL A 62 -0.57 2.68 1.77
CA VAL A 62 0.66 2.73 2.54
C VAL A 62 1.42 1.41 2.40
N THR A 63 2.75 1.51 2.43
CA THR A 63 3.64 0.36 2.55
C THR A 63 4.28 0.40 3.94
N GLY A 64 3.98 -0.58 4.78
CA GLY A 64 4.68 -0.82 6.03
C GLY A 64 5.95 -1.64 5.79
N VAL A 65 7.03 -1.30 6.49
CA VAL A 65 8.27 -2.06 6.47
C VAL A 65 8.64 -2.43 7.90
N ASP A 66 8.65 -3.72 8.20
CA ASP A 66 9.08 -4.28 9.49
C ASP A 66 10.61 -4.39 9.52
N HIS A 67 11.26 -3.62 10.39
CA HIS A 67 12.72 -3.56 10.45
C HIS A 67 13.33 -4.79 11.14
N GLN A 68 12.60 -5.44 12.04
CA GLN A 68 13.04 -6.68 12.66
C GLN A 68 13.08 -7.80 11.62
N ALA A 69 12.02 -7.95 10.83
CA ALA A 69 11.95 -8.93 9.76
C ALA A 69 12.95 -8.62 8.62
N LEU A 70 13.16 -7.34 8.30
CA LEU A 70 14.02 -6.92 7.19
C LEU A 70 15.53 -7.05 7.50
N PHE A 71 15.97 -6.58 8.67
CA PHE A 71 17.40 -6.52 9.00
C PHE A 71 17.73 -6.80 10.48
N SER A 72 16.80 -7.43 11.22
CA SER A 72 16.99 -7.79 12.63
C SER A 72 17.26 -6.58 13.53
N ASP A 73 16.52 -5.49 13.32
CA ASP A 73 16.57 -4.31 14.17
C ASP A 73 16.37 -4.67 15.66
N PRO A 74 17.35 -4.42 16.54
CA PRO A 74 17.22 -4.71 17.97
C PRO A 74 16.16 -3.85 18.67
N GLU A 75 15.74 -2.74 18.07
CA GLU A 75 14.69 -1.86 18.61
C GLU A 75 13.28 -2.27 18.13
N ALA A 76 13.17 -3.27 17.26
CA ALA A 76 11.92 -3.73 16.65
C ALA A 76 11.13 -2.59 15.98
N GLY A 77 11.84 -1.74 15.24
CA GLY A 77 11.29 -0.60 14.53
C GLY A 77 10.43 -0.99 13.32
N SER A 78 9.77 0.03 12.78
CA SER A 78 9.09 -0.03 11.49
C SER A 78 9.10 1.33 10.82
N SER A 79 8.88 1.35 9.50
CA SER A 79 8.70 2.59 8.76
C SER A 79 7.53 2.50 7.81
N LEU A 80 6.88 3.65 7.58
CA LEU A 80 5.84 3.79 6.58
C LEU A 80 6.41 4.48 5.34
N TRP A 81 6.29 3.82 4.20
CA TRP A 81 6.71 4.33 2.90
C TRP A 81 5.48 4.54 2.01
N THR A 82 5.63 5.39 0.99
CA THR A 82 4.61 5.59 -0.05
C THR A 82 3.20 5.88 0.51
N LEU A 83 3.13 6.55 1.67
CA LEU A 83 1.88 6.90 2.34
C LEU A 83 1.20 8.03 1.55
N ALA A 84 0.06 7.73 0.94
CA ALA A 84 -0.65 8.64 0.06
C ALA A 84 -2.17 8.48 0.17
N VAL A 85 -2.90 9.58 0.01
CA VAL A 85 -4.36 9.62 -0.08
C VAL A 85 -4.72 10.36 -1.36
N ASP A 86 -5.64 9.80 -2.13
CA ASP A 86 -6.15 10.42 -3.34
C ASP A 86 -6.66 11.84 -3.02
N PRO A 87 -6.17 12.89 -3.71
CA PRO A 87 -6.60 14.27 -3.46
C PRO A 87 -8.10 14.54 -3.64
N ALA A 88 -8.84 13.62 -4.29
CA ALA A 88 -10.29 13.70 -4.46
C ALA A 88 -11.07 12.61 -3.67
N ALA A 89 -10.43 11.97 -2.69
CA ALA A 89 -11.05 10.98 -1.82
C ALA A 89 -12.28 11.51 -1.06
#